data_AF-A0A9N9KJT1-F1
#
_entry.id   AF-A0A9N9KJT1-F1
#
_cell.length_a   1.000
_cell.length_b   1.000
_cell.length_c   1.000
_cell.angle_alpha   90.00
_cell.angle_beta   90.00
_cell.angle_gamma   90.00
#
_symmetry.space_group_name_H-M   'P 1'
#
loop_
_entity.id
_entity.type
_entity.pdbx_description
1 polymer ?
#
loop_
_entity_poly.entity_id
_entity_poly.type
_entity_poly.pdbx_seq_one_letter_code
_entity_poly.pdbx_strand_id
1 'polypeptide(L)'
;MTLPPPPPALTEEAQLLVAGLASKLFNAIPHGSISVSTYDTAWTSMISKPISGNHQWLFPSSFSSILQSQNADGGWGDLITGVEVDDILNSMSALLALLKHRHQTPVVDGDTLPPDIDFRITDAVSWLERKLRTWDVESTEHVCFEMLVPMHLQLLREFGFEFQFPGFPFLMELHDEKVSNFDSHKAKDTFLYPLEAFIGVLDFDELKMQLRNGSFMSSPASTAAYLIYASVWDEEAEEYLQTVYKNGSGNGTGEFPSAFPSELFESSWMLSTLLQSGFTTADLGGDQTTVIGEYLEKALTSSNGTVGFTLGAIPDADNTAKAILTLSLLNREYHDPSRMITSFFNGSYFQTYPSEQNPSFSATCNVLIALLHLKDVTRYEIQIASAVDFLCSCWSSGSMRDKWTSSPKSPQGSSKPKAKTEAGPIAVANQQPTLSSRFPHSYLRNR
;
A
#
# COMPACT_ATOMS: atom_id res chain seq x y z
N MET A 1 -15.82 -29.47 8.01
CA MET A 1 -16.34 -29.09 9.34
C MET A 1 -16.99 -27.72 9.18
N THR A 2 -18.28 -27.58 9.48
CA THR A 2 -18.95 -26.27 9.49
C THR A 2 -18.52 -25.53 10.76
N LEU A 3 -18.02 -24.30 10.63
CA LEU A 3 -17.72 -23.45 11.78
C LEU A 3 -19.01 -23.18 12.58
N PRO A 4 -18.94 -23.01 13.91
CA PRO A 4 -20.11 -22.56 14.67
C PRO A 4 -20.57 -21.19 14.17
N PRO A 5 -21.89 -20.89 14.23
CA PRO A 5 -22.39 -19.59 13.80
C PRO A 5 -21.79 -18.47 14.67
N PRO A 6 -21.57 -17.28 14.09
CA PRO A 6 -21.02 -16.14 14.81
C PRO A 6 -21.98 -15.65 15.92
N PRO A 7 -21.46 -15.10 17.03
CA PRO A 7 -22.27 -14.45 18.06
C PRO A 7 -23.15 -13.32 17.48
N PRO A 8 -24.40 -13.14 17.95
CA PRO A 8 -25.32 -12.14 17.39
C PRO A 8 -24.79 -10.70 17.35
N ALA A 9 -24.04 -10.28 18.36
CA ALA A 9 -23.43 -8.95 18.39
C ALA A 9 -22.40 -8.74 17.26
N LEU A 10 -21.62 -9.78 16.95
CA LEU A 10 -20.66 -9.73 15.83
C LEU A 10 -21.38 -9.79 14.47
N THR A 11 -22.56 -10.41 14.40
CA THR A 11 -23.41 -10.41 13.20
C THR A 11 -23.91 -9.01 12.87
N GLU A 12 -24.40 -8.25 13.85
CA GLU A 12 -24.87 -6.88 13.63
C GLU A 12 -23.74 -5.96 13.15
N GLU A 13 -22.57 -6.02 13.79
CA GLU A 13 -21.38 -5.25 13.39
C GLU A 13 -20.91 -5.61 11.97
N ALA A 14 -20.84 -6.91 11.66
CA ALA A 14 -20.45 -7.38 10.33
C ALA A 14 -21.45 -6.95 9.24
N GLN A 15 -22.76 -7.00 9.55
CA GLN A 15 -23.80 -6.55 8.64
C GLN A 15 -23.69 -5.05 8.35
N LEU A 16 -23.47 -4.22 9.37
CA LEU A 16 -23.28 -2.78 9.20
C LEU A 16 -22.04 -2.46 8.35
N LEU A 17 -20.94 -3.18 8.57
CA LEU A 17 -19.71 -3.02 7.80
C LEU A 17 -19.94 -3.35 6.31
N VAL A 18 -20.56 -4.48 6.02
CA VAL A 18 -20.89 -4.92 4.66
C VAL A 18 -21.89 -3.96 4.00
N ALA A 19 -22.90 -3.48 4.72
CA ALA A 19 -23.87 -2.52 4.22
C ALA A 19 -23.24 -1.16 3.87
N GLY A 20 -22.32 -0.66 4.72
CA GLY A 20 -21.60 0.58 4.45
C GLY A 20 -20.77 0.51 3.18
N LEU A 21 -20.03 -0.60 2.99
CA LEU A 21 -19.24 -0.83 1.79
C LEU A 21 -20.10 -0.98 0.54
N ALA A 22 -21.14 -1.83 0.59
CA ALA A 22 -22.05 -2.04 -0.53
C ALA A 22 -22.74 -0.73 -0.96
N SER A 23 -23.12 0.12 -0.01
CA SER A 23 -23.70 1.44 -0.29
C SER A 23 -22.72 2.35 -1.05
N LYS A 24 -21.44 2.41 -0.63
CA LYS A 24 -20.42 3.22 -1.33
C LYS A 24 -20.18 2.71 -2.75
N LEU A 25 -20.10 1.39 -2.93
CA LEU A 25 -19.95 0.77 -4.26
C LEU A 25 -21.15 1.05 -5.17
N PHE A 26 -22.38 0.88 -4.65
CA PHE A 26 -23.60 1.12 -5.42
C PHE A 26 -23.70 2.57 -5.90
N ASN A 27 -23.30 3.52 -5.07
CA ASN A 27 -23.30 4.94 -5.41
C ASN A 27 -22.04 5.42 -6.16
N ALA A 28 -21.12 4.50 -6.50
CA ALA A 28 -19.84 4.80 -7.13
C ALA A 28 -19.02 5.91 -6.41
N ILE A 29 -19.08 5.93 -5.07
CA ILE A 29 -18.33 6.87 -4.24
C ILE A 29 -16.91 6.32 -4.07
N PRO A 30 -15.85 7.03 -4.50
CA PRO A 30 -14.47 6.62 -4.22
C PRO A 30 -14.26 6.50 -2.71
N HIS A 31 -13.66 5.41 -2.26
CA HIS A 31 -13.46 5.19 -0.83
C HIS A 31 -12.25 4.30 -0.55
N GLY A 32 -11.75 4.46 0.68
CA GLY A 32 -10.69 3.66 1.24
C GLY A 32 -10.55 3.95 2.74
N SER A 33 -10.04 2.99 3.48
CA SER A 33 -9.76 3.06 4.92
C SER A 33 -8.28 2.81 5.24
N ILE A 34 -7.40 2.87 4.23
CA ILE A 34 -5.95 2.93 4.42
C ILE A 34 -5.64 4.10 5.36
N SER A 35 -4.85 3.84 6.40
CA SER A 35 -4.51 4.84 7.41
C SER A 35 -3.76 6.02 6.82
N VAL A 36 -3.84 7.16 7.51
CA VAL A 36 -3.07 8.35 7.13
C VAL A 36 -1.57 8.06 7.17
N SER A 37 -0.84 8.74 6.28
CA SER A 37 0.59 8.64 6.07
C SER A 37 1.21 10.02 6.25
N THR A 38 2.12 10.17 7.22
CA THR A 38 2.85 11.41 7.41
C THR A 38 3.68 11.74 6.17
N TYR A 39 4.28 10.72 5.55
CA TYR A 39 5.04 10.86 4.31
C TYR A 39 4.22 11.52 3.19
N ASP A 40 3.05 10.97 2.87
CA ASP A 40 2.18 11.50 1.82
C ASP A 40 1.61 12.87 2.18
N THR A 41 1.25 13.06 3.45
CA THR A 41 0.77 14.34 3.96
C THR A 41 1.84 15.43 3.81
N ALA A 42 3.12 15.11 4.01
CA ALA A 42 4.21 16.05 3.81
C ALA A 42 4.34 16.40 2.33
N TRP A 43 4.29 15.43 1.42
CA TRP A 43 4.31 15.66 -0.02
C TRP A 43 3.16 16.54 -0.51
N THR A 44 1.92 16.26 -0.10
CA THR A 44 0.76 17.07 -0.48
C THR A 44 0.80 18.46 0.12
N SER A 45 1.39 18.63 1.31
CA SER A 45 1.57 19.95 1.93
C SER A 45 2.49 20.88 1.13
N MET A 46 3.40 20.33 0.32
CA MET A 46 4.38 21.11 -0.46
C MET A 46 3.82 21.64 -1.78
N ILE A 47 2.58 21.28 -2.14
CA ILE A 47 1.97 21.70 -3.40
C ILE A 47 1.60 23.17 -3.33
N SER A 48 2.15 23.96 -4.26
CA SER A 48 1.78 25.36 -4.44
C SER A 48 1.30 25.63 -5.86
N LYS A 49 0.03 26.06 -5.97
CA LYS A 49 -0.61 26.41 -7.26
C LYS A 49 -0.19 27.84 -7.66
N PRO A 50 0.31 28.05 -8.89
CA PRO A 50 0.57 29.39 -9.39
C PRO A 50 -0.76 30.10 -9.72
N ILE A 51 -1.01 31.24 -9.08
CA ILE A 51 -2.22 32.05 -9.29
C ILE A 51 -1.81 33.50 -9.57
N SER A 52 -2.07 33.97 -10.79
CA SER A 52 -1.88 35.37 -11.21
C SER A 52 -0.48 35.93 -10.88
N GLY A 53 0.57 35.11 -11.02
CA GLY A 53 1.95 35.50 -10.73
C GLY A 53 2.37 35.36 -9.27
N ASN A 54 1.46 34.91 -8.40
CA ASN A 54 1.73 34.52 -7.02
C ASN A 54 1.60 33.00 -6.84
N HIS A 55 1.87 32.55 -5.62
CA HIS A 55 1.77 31.16 -5.20
C HIS A 55 0.74 31.03 -4.06
N GLN A 56 -0.09 30.00 -4.11
CA GLN A 56 -1.03 29.62 -3.05
C GLN A 56 -0.80 28.16 -2.66
N TRP A 57 -0.81 27.83 -1.37
CA TRP A 57 -0.77 26.44 -0.94
C TRP A 57 -2.07 25.74 -1.29
N LEU A 58 -1.99 24.57 -1.92
CA LEU A 58 -3.19 23.83 -2.32
C LEU A 58 -3.88 23.20 -1.09
N PHE A 59 -3.09 22.73 -0.12
CA PHE A 59 -3.57 22.09 1.12
C PHE A 59 -2.88 22.67 2.37
N PRO A 60 -3.22 23.91 2.80
CA PRO A 60 -2.61 24.54 3.98
C PRO A 60 -2.86 23.78 5.29
N SER A 61 -3.98 23.06 5.38
CA SER A 61 -4.28 22.17 6.51
C SER A 61 -3.29 21.00 6.60
N SER A 62 -2.79 20.48 5.48
CA SER A 62 -1.76 19.44 5.47
C SER A 62 -0.46 19.93 6.11
N PHE A 63 -0.02 21.15 5.80
CA PHE A 63 1.15 21.73 6.45
C PHE A 63 0.92 21.92 7.96
N SER A 64 -0.28 22.37 8.34
CA SER A 64 -0.68 22.46 9.74
C SER A 64 -0.62 21.11 10.47
N SER A 65 -1.04 20.03 9.82
CA SER A 65 -0.93 18.66 10.36
C SER A 65 0.52 18.21 10.53
N ILE A 66 1.40 18.54 9.58
CA ILE A 66 2.85 18.26 9.73
C ILE A 66 3.44 18.99 10.93
N LEU A 67 3.14 20.28 11.11
CA LEU A 67 3.59 21.05 12.27
C LEU A 67 3.08 20.47 13.61
N GLN A 68 1.84 20.00 13.65
CA GLN A 68 1.22 19.47 14.87
C GLN A 68 1.68 18.05 15.22
N SER A 69 2.15 17.28 14.24
CA SER A 69 2.56 15.87 14.41
C SER A 69 4.05 15.69 14.74
N GLN A 70 4.83 16.76 14.81
CA GLN A 70 6.23 16.65 15.23
C GLN A 70 6.32 16.17 16.68
N ASN A 71 7.05 15.08 16.91
CA ASN A 71 7.29 14.56 18.25
C ASN A 71 8.22 15.47 19.05
N ALA A 72 8.19 15.34 20.37
CA ALA A 72 9.06 16.10 21.28
C ALA A 72 10.56 15.81 21.11
N ASP A 73 10.93 14.71 20.43
CA ASP A 73 12.32 14.39 20.10
C ASP A 73 12.78 14.96 18.75
N GLY A 74 11.88 15.62 18.00
CA GLY A 74 12.11 16.30 16.73
C GLY A 74 11.67 15.54 15.48
N GLY A 75 11.37 14.23 15.58
CA GLY A 75 11.02 13.38 14.43
C GLY A 75 9.52 13.25 14.17
N TRP A 76 9.18 12.55 13.09
CA TRP A 76 7.83 12.13 12.70
C TRP A 76 7.77 10.62 12.59
N GLY A 77 7.81 9.94 13.73
CA GLY A 77 7.80 8.50 13.81
C GLY A 77 6.78 7.99 14.81
N ASP A 78 6.38 6.73 14.68
CA ASP A 78 5.59 6.06 15.71
C ASP A 78 6.52 5.63 16.85
N LEU A 79 6.45 6.36 17.96
CA LEU A 79 7.32 6.17 19.12
C LEU A 79 7.21 4.79 19.80
N ILE A 80 6.19 3.99 19.48
CA ILE A 80 5.93 2.70 20.13
C ILE A 80 6.16 1.54 19.17
N THR A 81 5.77 1.72 17.91
CA THR A 81 5.70 0.63 16.93
C THR A 81 6.16 1.05 15.53
N GLY A 82 6.97 2.10 15.43
CA GLY A 82 7.54 2.57 14.17
C GLY A 82 8.54 1.59 13.57
N VAL A 83 8.42 1.33 12.28
CA VAL A 83 9.48 0.70 11.49
C VAL A 83 10.55 1.78 11.28
N GLU A 84 11.82 1.45 11.56
CA GLU A 84 12.90 2.46 11.60
C GLU A 84 13.00 3.28 10.31
N VAL A 85 12.86 2.64 9.15
CA VAL A 85 12.93 3.31 7.84
C VAL A 85 11.72 4.21 7.57
N ASP A 86 10.53 3.88 8.09
CA ASP A 86 9.33 4.71 7.96
C ASP A 86 9.51 6.00 8.75
N ASP A 87 10.01 5.90 9.99
CA ASP A 87 10.28 7.07 10.82
C ASP A 87 11.32 7.99 10.14
N ILE A 88 12.33 7.42 9.47
CA ILE A 88 13.34 8.17 8.70
C ILE A 88 12.68 8.88 7.52
N LEU A 89 11.92 8.17 6.69
CA LEU A 89 11.26 8.73 5.49
C LEU A 89 10.23 9.80 5.85
N ASN A 90 9.38 9.55 6.86
CA ASN A 90 8.42 10.51 7.38
C ASN A 90 9.13 11.79 7.88
N SER A 91 10.23 11.64 8.61
CA SER A 91 10.98 12.79 9.14
C SER A 91 11.71 13.56 8.05
N MET A 92 12.24 12.88 7.03
CA MET A 92 12.87 13.51 5.87
C MET A 92 11.87 14.31 5.03
N SER A 93 10.70 13.74 4.73
CA SER A 93 9.68 14.44 3.95
C SER A 93 9.06 15.59 4.72
N ALA A 94 8.80 15.43 6.02
CA ALA A 94 8.33 16.51 6.90
C ALA A 94 9.35 17.66 7.00
N LEU A 95 10.64 17.36 7.21
CA LEU A 95 11.70 18.37 7.20
C LEU A 95 11.76 19.11 5.86
N LEU A 96 11.70 18.38 4.74
CA LEU A 96 11.67 18.97 3.40
C LEU A 96 10.47 19.91 3.24
N ALA A 97 9.30 19.54 3.74
CA ALA A 97 8.12 20.40 3.72
C ALA A 97 8.36 21.70 4.51
N LEU A 98 8.87 21.61 5.75
CA LEU A 98 9.21 22.80 6.55
C LEU A 98 10.19 23.73 5.81
N LEU A 99 11.19 23.17 5.13
CA LEU A 99 12.19 23.93 4.38
C LEU A 99 11.62 24.61 3.13
N LYS A 100 10.78 23.91 2.35
CA LYS A 100 10.11 24.51 1.18
C LYS A 100 9.18 25.64 1.60
N HIS A 101 8.38 25.44 2.64
CA HIS A 101 7.49 26.48 3.18
C HIS A 101 8.27 27.69 3.71
N ARG A 102 9.40 27.46 4.39
CA ARG A 102 10.31 28.52 4.83
C ARG A 102 10.88 29.33 3.66
N HIS A 103 11.13 28.71 2.51
CA HIS A 103 11.71 29.35 1.34
C HIS A 103 10.67 30.07 0.45
N GLN A 104 9.41 29.62 0.40
CA GLN A 104 8.39 30.08 -0.55
C GLN A 104 7.62 31.37 -0.16
N THR A 105 8.16 32.26 0.67
CA THR A 105 7.43 33.45 1.16
C THR A 105 7.64 34.72 0.30
N PRO A 106 6.59 35.53 0.02
CA PRO A 106 5.23 35.47 0.59
C PRO A 106 4.20 34.75 -0.30
N VAL A 107 3.44 33.86 0.33
CA VAL A 107 2.24 33.20 -0.20
C VAL A 107 1.05 34.16 -0.06
N VAL A 108 0.10 34.12 -0.98
CA VAL A 108 -1.13 34.93 -0.89
C VAL A 108 -2.06 34.35 0.18
N ASP A 109 -2.64 35.23 1.00
CA ASP A 109 -3.66 34.96 2.03
C ASP A 109 -3.23 34.10 3.24
N GLY A 110 -2.88 34.75 4.37
CA GLY A 110 -3.02 34.19 5.73
C GLY A 110 -2.09 33.04 6.15
N ASP A 111 -1.47 32.36 5.20
CA ASP A 111 -0.54 31.25 5.41
C ASP A 111 0.80 31.78 5.95
N THR A 112 0.89 31.81 7.28
CA THR A 112 2.05 32.33 8.00
C THR A 112 2.82 31.19 8.63
N LEU A 113 4.15 31.24 8.48
CA LEU A 113 5.03 30.31 9.17
C LEU A 113 4.92 30.53 10.68
N PRO A 114 4.88 29.45 11.47
CA PRO A 114 4.86 29.60 12.91
C PRO A 114 6.19 30.20 13.40
N PRO A 115 6.19 31.01 14.48
CA PRO A 115 7.41 31.66 14.98
C PRO A 115 8.51 30.68 15.41
N ASP A 116 8.16 29.42 15.67
CA ASP A 116 9.08 28.36 16.10
C ASP A 116 9.62 27.50 14.95
N ILE A 117 9.36 27.87 13.67
CA ILE A 117 9.75 27.07 12.50
C ILE A 117 11.24 26.71 12.46
N ASP A 118 12.12 27.63 12.83
CA ASP A 118 13.57 27.40 12.85
C ASP A 118 13.97 26.39 13.95
N PHE A 119 13.29 26.40 15.10
CA PHE A 119 13.50 25.40 16.15
C PHE A 119 13.05 24.02 15.70
N ARG A 120 11.87 23.92 15.07
CA ARG A 120 11.34 22.67 14.53
C ARG A 120 12.27 22.04 13.50
N ILE A 121 12.82 22.86 12.59
CA ILE A 121 13.82 22.43 11.61
C ILE A 121 15.09 21.93 12.31
N THR A 122 15.59 22.67 13.31
CA THR A 122 16.79 22.30 14.06
C THR A 122 16.62 20.96 14.79
N ASP A 123 15.48 20.75 15.43
CA ASP A 123 15.17 19.51 16.14
C ASP A 123 15.03 18.33 15.17
N ALA A 124 14.36 18.53 14.03
CA ALA A 124 14.21 17.52 12.98
C ALA A 124 15.56 17.08 12.40
N VAL A 125 16.45 18.03 12.10
CA VAL A 125 17.82 17.75 11.62
C VAL A 125 18.59 16.97 12.67
N SER A 126 18.54 17.42 13.93
CA SER A 126 19.22 16.74 15.05
C SER A 126 18.69 15.33 15.28
N TRP A 127 17.39 15.10 15.06
CA TRP A 127 16.79 13.77 15.11
C TRP A 127 17.28 12.87 13.98
N LEU A 128 17.26 13.37 12.74
CA LEU A 128 17.72 12.63 11.55
C LEU A 128 19.20 12.24 11.67
N GLU A 129 20.06 13.16 12.11
CA GLU A 129 21.47 12.87 12.34
C GLU A 129 21.67 11.73 13.34
N ARG A 130 20.91 11.69 14.43
CA ARG A 130 21.01 10.62 15.44
C ARG A 130 20.51 9.29 14.87
N LYS A 131 19.39 9.30 14.16
CA LYS A 131 18.76 8.09 13.64
C LYS A 131 19.55 7.46 12.50
N LEU A 132 19.99 8.26 11.53
CA LEU A 132 20.81 7.77 10.42
C LEU A 132 22.13 7.16 10.90
N ARG A 133 22.72 7.68 11.99
CA ARG A 133 23.94 7.10 12.58
C ARG A 133 23.77 5.67 13.08
N THR A 134 22.57 5.28 13.51
CA THR A 134 22.28 3.96 14.06
C THR A 134 21.51 3.06 13.09
N TRP A 135 21.10 3.58 11.94
CA TRP A 135 20.29 2.86 10.97
C TRP A 135 21.05 1.68 10.36
N ASP A 136 20.47 0.49 10.48
CA ASP A 136 20.94 -0.74 9.84
C ASP A 136 20.35 -0.87 8.43
N VAL A 137 21.02 -0.23 7.46
CA VAL A 137 20.64 -0.25 6.05
C VAL A 137 20.64 -1.67 5.48
N GLU A 138 21.59 -2.52 5.89
CA GLU A 138 21.75 -3.88 5.34
C GLU A 138 20.57 -4.78 5.69
N SER A 139 20.00 -4.62 6.89
CA SER A 139 18.84 -5.40 7.33
C SER A 139 17.49 -4.83 6.89
N THR A 140 17.46 -3.66 6.25
CA THR A 140 16.22 -2.95 5.92
C THR A 140 15.50 -3.62 4.75
N GLU A 141 14.26 -4.05 5.00
CA GLU A 141 13.32 -4.54 3.98
C GLU A 141 12.12 -3.58 3.94
N HIS A 142 12.10 -2.66 2.98
CA HIS A 142 10.99 -1.73 2.77
C HIS A 142 10.82 -1.43 1.28
N VAL A 143 9.61 -1.07 0.86
CA VAL A 143 9.33 -0.74 -0.53
C VAL A 143 10.10 0.54 -0.90
N CYS A 144 11.01 0.42 -1.87
CA CYS A 144 11.69 1.53 -2.56
C CYS A 144 12.53 2.46 -1.67
N PHE A 145 12.89 2.07 -0.45
CA PHE A 145 13.72 2.91 0.43
C PHE A 145 15.07 3.25 -0.20
N GLU A 146 15.61 2.32 -1.01
CA GLU A 146 16.86 2.46 -1.74
C GLU A 146 16.82 3.53 -2.84
N MET A 147 15.63 4.04 -3.19
CA MET A 147 15.46 5.19 -4.09
C MET A 147 14.95 6.42 -3.34
N LEU A 148 14.01 6.23 -2.41
CA LEU A 148 13.37 7.31 -1.67
C LEU A 148 14.33 8.03 -0.72
N VAL A 149 15.16 7.30 0.04
CA VAL A 149 16.10 7.93 0.99
C VAL A 149 17.17 8.75 0.24
N PRO A 150 17.87 8.21 -0.79
CA PRO A 150 18.81 9.00 -1.58
C PRO A 150 18.21 10.26 -2.20
N MET A 151 16.98 10.17 -2.72
CA MET A 151 16.27 11.32 -3.27
C MET A 151 16.03 12.41 -2.21
N HIS A 152 15.56 12.04 -1.01
CA HIS A 152 15.39 13.03 0.06
C HIS A 152 16.72 13.65 0.49
N LEU A 153 17.79 12.86 0.57
CA LEU A 153 19.13 13.37 0.88
C LEU A 153 19.61 14.40 -0.16
N GLN A 154 19.30 14.17 -1.44
CA GLN A 154 19.58 15.14 -2.50
C GLN A 154 18.75 16.42 -2.33
N LEU A 155 17.43 16.32 -2.12
CA LEU A 155 16.58 17.48 -1.96
C LEU A 155 16.91 18.30 -0.70
N LEU A 156 17.25 17.65 0.41
CA LEU A 156 17.69 18.33 1.64
C LEU A 156 19.03 19.04 1.46
N ARG A 157 19.93 18.50 0.63
CA ARG A 157 21.20 19.15 0.27
C ARG A 157 20.99 20.48 -0.45
N GLU A 158 19.93 20.61 -1.27
CA GLU A 158 19.59 21.88 -1.93
C GLU A 158 19.29 23.01 -0.92
N PHE A 159 18.88 22.66 0.30
CA PHE A 159 18.68 23.59 1.42
C PHE A 159 19.88 23.69 2.37
N GLY A 160 21.02 23.07 2.01
CA GLY A 160 22.25 23.11 2.78
C GLY A 160 22.37 22.07 3.90
N PHE A 161 21.51 21.05 3.92
CA PHE A 161 21.57 19.95 4.89
C PHE A 161 22.15 18.69 4.26
N GLU A 162 23.36 18.33 4.68
CA GLU A 162 24.02 17.10 4.24
C GLU A 162 24.15 16.11 5.40
N PHE A 163 23.74 14.87 5.16
CA PHE A 163 23.83 13.79 6.15
C PHE A 163 24.87 12.76 5.71
N GLN A 164 25.77 12.42 6.63
CA GLN A 164 26.77 11.36 6.45
C GLN A 164 26.62 10.36 7.59
N PHE A 165 26.56 9.08 7.27
CA PHE A 165 26.32 8.01 8.24
C PHE A 165 26.95 6.68 7.79
N PRO A 166 27.18 5.73 8.72
CA PRO A 166 27.91 4.49 8.41
C PRO A 166 27.33 3.69 7.24
N GLY A 167 26.00 3.60 7.14
CA GLY A 167 25.31 2.87 6.08
C GLY A 167 25.21 3.61 4.73
N PHE A 168 25.67 4.87 4.62
CA PHE A 168 25.51 5.68 3.42
C PHE A 168 26.16 5.04 2.17
N PRO A 169 27.40 4.51 2.21
CA PRO A 169 28.01 3.90 1.01
C PRO A 169 27.19 2.71 0.49
N PHE A 170 26.73 1.84 1.39
CA PHE A 170 25.91 0.68 1.02
C PHE A 170 24.54 1.09 0.46
N LEU A 171 23.90 2.11 1.05
CA LEU A 171 22.67 2.66 0.51
C LEU A 171 22.84 3.15 -0.94
N MET A 172 23.95 3.83 -1.24
CA MET A 172 24.23 4.32 -2.59
C MET A 172 24.55 3.18 -3.58
N GLU A 173 25.19 2.10 -3.14
CA GLU A 173 25.36 0.90 -3.96
C GLU A 173 24.00 0.29 -4.36
N LEU A 174 23.07 0.14 -3.39
CA LEU A 174 21.71 -0.32 -3.67
C LEU A 174 20.96 0.63 -4.62
N HIS A 175 21.13 1.94 -4.42
CA HIS A 175 20.54 2.96 -5.28
C HIS A 175 21.01 2.83 -6.73
N ASP A 176 22.33 2.77 -6.94
CA ASP A 176 22.95 2.69 -8.25
C ASP A 176 22.57 1.38 -8.97
N GLU A 177 22.50 0.27 -8.23
CA GLU A 177 21.99 -1.01 -8.77
C GLU A 177 20.52 -0.89 -9.20
N LYS A 178 19.68 -0.21 -8.41
CA LYS A 178 18.26 -0.06 -8.74
C LYS A 178 18.03 0.87 -9.94
N VAL A 179 18.71 2.01 -9.97
CA VAL A 179 18.59 3.03 -11.02
C VAL A 179 19.24 2.56 -12.32
N SER A 180 20.36 1.83 -12.29
CA SER A 180 20.96 1.28 -13.52
C SER A 180 20.07 0.25 -14.22
N ASN A 181 19.19 -0.42 -13.47
CA ASN A 181 18.17 -1.32 -14.00
C ASN A 181 16.87 -0.61 -14.41
N PHE A 182 16.76 0.70 -14.19
CA PHE A 182 15.60 1.49 -14.56
C PHE A 182 15.65 1.84 -16.05
N ASP A 183 14.66 1.33 -16.80
CA ASP A 183 14.44 1.67 -18.20
C ASP A 183 13.29 2.66 -18.29
N SER A 184 13.61 3.95 -18.49
CA SER A 184 12.64 5.04 -18.56
C SER A 184 11.59 4.83 -19.67
N HIS A 185 11.91 4.08 -20.73
CA HIS A 185 10.96 3.76 -21.80
C HIS A 185 10.00 2.62 -21.43
N LYS A 186 10.36 1.81 -20.42
CA LYS A 186 9.53 0.73 -19.84
C LYS A 186 8.93 1.09 -18.48
N ALA A 187 9.17 2.28 -17.97
CA ALA A 187 8.61 2.81 -16.73
C ALA A 187 7.09 3.04 -16.84
N LYS A 188 6.32 1.99 -17.11
CA LYS A 188 4.89 2.04 -17.32
C LYS A 188 4.07 1.48 -16.17
N ASP A 189 4.71 0.77 -15.24
CA ASP A 189 3.97 0.05 -14.23
C ASP A 189 4.43 0.44 -12.80
N THR A 190 5.19 -0.39 -12.10
CA THR A 190 5.40 -0.27 -10.65
C THR A 190 6.27 0.90 -10.18
N PHE A 191 7.10 1.48 -11.06
CA PHE A 191 7.94 2.64 -10.74
C PHE A 191 7.17 3.97 -10.66
N LEU A 192 5.88 3.97 -11.00
CA LEU A 192 5.01 5.13 -10.86
C LEU A 192 4.49 5.33 -9.43
N TYR A 193 4.64 4.34 -8.54
CA TYR A 193 4.18 4.43 -7.15
C TYR A 193 5.08 5.30 -6.25
N PRO A 194 6.42 5.28 -6.41
CA PRO A 194 7.32 6.24 -5.79
C PRO A 194 7.87 7.20 -6.85
N LEU A 195 7.02 7.85 -7.64
CA LEU A 195 7.44 8.73 -8.73
C LEU A 195 8.37 9.85 -8.25
N GLU A 196 8.15 10.34 -7.02
CA GLU A 196 9.00 11.32 -6.37
C GLU A 196 10.46 10.86 -6.22
N ALA A 197 10.74 9.55 -6.21
CA ALA A 197 12.09 9.02 -6.16
C ALA A 197 12.93 9.38 -7.41
N PHE A 198 12.26 9.78 -8.49
CA PHE A 198 12.87 10.09 -9.79
C PHE A 198 13.00 11.59 -10.07
N ILE A 199 12.84 12.45 -9.05
CA ILE A 199 13.08 13.89 -9.17
C ILE A 199 14.53 14.12 -9.60
N GLY A 200 14.72 14.90 -10.68
CA GLY A 200 16.04 15.15 -11.28
C GLY A 200 16.53 14.04 -12.21
N VAL A 201 15.77 12.94 -12.37
CA VAL A 201 16.07 11.83 -13.28
C VAL A 201 15.08 11.78 -14.45
N LEU A 202 13.78 11.93 -14.16
CA LEU A 202 12.72 11.96 -15.16
C LEU A 202 12.29 13.39 -15.51
N ASP A 203 11.86 13.58 -16.75
CA ASP A 203 11.10 14.76 -17.16
C ASP A 203 9.62 14.55 -16.81
N PHE A 204 9.15 15.30 -15.82
CA PHE A 204 7.78 15.19 -15.33
C PHE A 204 6.74 15.68 -16.36
N ASP A 205 7.13 16.51 -17.33
CA ASP A 205 6.21 16.97 -18.39
C ASP A 205 5.81 15.84 -19.36
N GLU A 206 6.64 14.81 -19.49
CA GLU A 206 6.36 13.66 -20.36
C GLU A 206 5.41 12.63 -19.70
N LEU A 207 5.14 12.78 -18.40
CA LEU A 207 4.41 11.77 -17.62
C LEU A 207 2.89 11.91 -17.69
N LYS A 208 2.36 13.01 -18.23
CA LYS A 208 0.91 13.26 -18.32
C LYS A 208 0.12 12.09 -18.90
N MET A 209 0.66 11.42 -19.92
CA MET A 209 -0.01 10.30 -20.59
C MET A 209 -0.06 9.01 -19.74
N GLN A 210 0.65 8.98 -18.62
CA GLN A 210 0.69 7.86 -17.69
C GLN A 210 -0.31 8.01 -16.53
N LEU A 211 -0.94 9.18 -16.36
CA LEU A 211 -2.04 9.36 -15.40
C LEU A 211 -3.14 8.33 -15.63
N ARG A 212 -3.66 7.80 -14.53
CA ARG A 212 -4.82 6.90 -14.49
C ARG A 212 -5.77 7.42 -13.42
N ASN A 213 -6.98 7.79 -13.83
CA ASN A 213 -8.00 8.36 -12.95
C ASN A 213 -7.43 9.55 -12.14
N GLY A 214 -6.72 10.46 -12.81
CA GLY A 214 -6.07 11.61 -12.18
C GLY A 214 -4.88 11.31 -11.26
N SER A 215 -4.36 10.09 -11.20
CA SER A 215 -3.27 9.76 -10.29
C SER A 215 -2.15 8.94 -10.91
N PHE A 216 -0.99 8.95 -10.26
CA PHE A 216 0.07 7.97 -10.47
C PHE A 216 -0.07 6.85 -9.45
N MET A 217 -0.49 5.67 -9.91
CA MET A 217 -0.70 4.47 -9.08
C MET A 217 -1.52 4.72 -7.80
N SER A 218 -2.50 5.63 -7.85
CA SER A 218 -3.33 5.97 -6.70
C SER A 218 -2.51 6.40 -5.46
N SER A 219 -1.31 6.95 -5.66
CA SER A 219 -0.40 7.48 -4.63
C SER A 219 -0.54 9.00 -4.53
N PRO A 220 -0.95 9.55 -3.36
CA PRO A 220 -0.96 10.99 -3.15
C PRO A 220 0.42 11.61 -3.23
N ALA A 221 1.48 11.00 -2.66
CA ALA A 221 2.84 11.52 -2.73
C ALA A 221 3.35 11.65 -4.18
N SER A 222 3.19 10.62 -5.00
CA SER A 222 3.63 10.65 -6.39
C SER A 222 2.84 11.65 -7.23
N THR A 223 1.53 11.75 -6.99
CA THR A 223 0.69 12.73 -7.69
C THR A 223 1.00 14.16 -7.26
N ALA A 224 1.33 14.37 -5.97
CA ALA A 224 1.83 15.64 -5.46
C ALA A 224 3.17 16.03 -6.10
N ALA A 225 4.13 15.10 -6.17
CA ALA A 225 5.40 15.34 -6.84
C ALA A 225 5.22 15.73 -8.31
N TYR A 226 4.28 15.08 -9.02
CA TYR A 226 3.93 15.49 -10.38
C TYR A 226 3.45 16.94 -10.47
N LEU A 227 2.51 17.35 -9.60
CA LEU A 227 2.06 18.75 -9.57
C LEU A 227 3.14 19.76 -9.16
N ILE A 228 4.12 19.33 -8.37
CA ILE A 228 5.23 20.20 -7.91
C ILE A 228 6.27 20.40 -9.02
N TYR A 229 6.57 19.35 -9.79
CA TYR A 229 7.71 19.35 -10.73
C TYR A 229 7.34 19.41 -12.21
N ALA A 230 6.08 19.17 -12.60
CA ALA A 230 5.61 19.44 -13.95
C ALA A 230 5.52 20.96 -14.21
N SER A 231 5.86 21.40 -15.42
CA SER A 231 5.82 22.81 -15.82
C SER A 231 4.40 23.30 -16.11
N VAL A 232 3.49 22.39 -16.42
CA VAL A 232 2.08 22.69 -16.70
C VAL A 232 1.20 22.08 -15.61
N TRP A 233 0.37 22.92 -14.99
CA TRP A 233 -0.58 22.48 -13.98
C TRP A 233 -1.61 21.50 -14.57
N ASP A 234 -1.87 20.41 -13.86
CA ASP A 234 -2.80 19.36 -14.29
C ASP A 234 -4.03 19.31 -13.38
N GLU A 235 -5.17 19.76 -13.93
CA GLU A 235 -6.43 19.82 -13.19
C GLU A 235 -6.97 18.42 -12.83
N GLU A 236 -6.64 17.36 -13.59
CA GLU A 236 -7.06 15.98 -13.27
C GLU A 236 -6.32 15.46 -12.04
N ALA A 237 -5.03 15.78 -11.93
CA ALA A 237 -4.21 15.45 -10.77
C ALA A 237 -4.62 16.23 -9.50
N GLU A 238 -4.96 17.51 -9.65
CA GLU A 238 -5.55 18.29 -8.57
C GLU A 238 -6.90 17.70 -8.11
N GLU A 239 -7.80 17.39 -9.06
CA GLU A 239 -9.11 16.82 -8.75
C GLU A 239 -9.01 15.48 -8.00
N TYR A 240 -8.05 14.64 -8.39
CA TYR A 240 -7.72 13.43 -7.65
C TYR A 240 -7.34 13.74 -6.19
N LEU A 241 -6.35 14.62 -5.95
CA LEU A 241 -5.92 14.94 -4.59
C LEU A 241 -7.03 15.61 -3.76
N GLN A 242 -7.87 16.44 -4.37
CA GLN A 242 -9.07 17.00 -3.72
C GLN A 242 -10.07 15.91 -3.33
N THR A 243 -10.18 14.85 -4.14
CA THR A 243 -11.01 13.68 -3.83
C THR A 243 -10.42 12.90 -2.66
N VAL A 244 -9.11 12.66 -2.64
CA VAL A 244 -8.43 12.01 -1.51
C VAL A 244 -8.58 12.84 -0.23
N TYR A 245 -8.39 14.16 -0.31
CA TYR A 245 -8.54 15.07 0.82
C TYR A 245 -9.92 14.93 1.47
N LYS A 246 -10.99 14.88 0.67
CA LYS A 246 -12.38 14.82 1.15
C LYS A 246 -12.80 13.44 1.63
N ASN A 247 -12.36 12.37 0.95
CA ASN A 247 -12.93 11.02 1.11
C ASN A 247 -11.94 9.98 1.67
N GLY A 248 -10.65 10.31 1.73
CA GLY A 248 -9.63 9.47 2.36
C GLY A 248 -9.74 9.46 3.87
N SER A 249 -8.90 8.67 4.53
CA SER A 249 -8.91 8.50 6.00
C SER A 249 -8.69 9.78 6.80
N GLY A 250 -8.05 10.81 6.22
CA GLY A 250 -7.94 12.13 6.83
C GLY A 250 -9.25 12.92 6.84
N ASN A 251 -10.28 12.56 6.07
CA ASN A 251 -11.63 13.17 6.13
C ASN A 251 -11.64 14.71 6.12
N GLY A 252 -10.77 15.33 5.33
CA GLY A 252 -10.68 16.79 5.18
C GLY A 252 -9.97 17.53 6.32
N THR A 253 -9.24 16.82 7.20
CA THR A 253 -8.46 17.45 8.30
C THR A 253 -7.10 17.98 7.85
N GLY A 254 -6.61 17.57 6.69
CA GLY A 254 -5.24 17.87 6.23
C GLY A 254 -4.40 16.62 5.97
N GLU A 255 -4.77 15.46 6.52
CA GLU A 255 -3.98 14.24 6.41
C GLU A 255 -4.37 13.42 5.19
N PHE A 256 -3.39 12.74 4.58
CA PHE A 256 -3.57 11.90 3.40
C PHE A 256 -3.13 10.46 3.69
N PRO A 257 -3.82 9.44 3.15
CA PRO A 257 -3.33 8.05 3.16
C PRO A 257 -2.17 7.85 2.18
N SER A 258 -1.51 6.70 2.24
CA SER A 258 -0.46 6.30 1.28
C SER A 258 -0.98 5.76 -0.06
N ALA A 259 -2.27 5.42 -0.12
CA ALA A 259 -2.96 5.11 -1.37
C ALA A 259 -4.46 5.39 -1.25
N PHE A 260 -5.08 5.82 -2.35
CA PHE A 260 -6.52 5.99 -2.44
C PHE A 260 -6.98 6.04 -3.91
N PRO A 261 -8.14 5.47 -4.27
CA PRO A 261 -9.02 4.66 -3.42
C PRO A 261 -8.50 3.21 -3.28
N SER A 262 -9.19 2.39 -2.48
CA SER A 262 -8.80 0.99 -2.18
C SER A 262 -10.00 0.05 -2.13
N GLU A 263 -11.03 0.35 -2.93
CA GLU A 263 -12.33 -0.30 -2.84
C GLU A 263 -12.31 -1.78 -3.23
N LEU A 264 -11.52 -2.20 -4.22
CA LEU A 264 -11.42 -3.61 -4.61
C LEU A 264 -10.70 -4.44 -3.55
N PHE A 265 -9.61 -3.87 -3.02
CA PHE A 265 -8.88 -4.44 -1.91
C PHE A 265 -9.80 -4.60 -0.68
N GLU A 266 -10.44 -3.54 -0.21
CA GLU A 266 -11.29 -3.63 0.97
C GLU A 266 -12.48 -4.56 0.77
N SER A 267 -13.11 -4.52 -0.41
CA SER A 267 -14.25 -5.36 -0.72
C SER A 267 -13.93 -6.84 -0.68
N SER A 268 -12.85 -7.25 -1.34
CA SER A 268 -12.49 -8.65 -1.41
C SER A 268 -11.87 -9.16 -0.11
N TRP A 269 -11.07 -8.35 0.61
CA TRP A 269 -10.48 -8.78 1.89
C TRP A 269 -11.52 -8.88 3.00
N MET A 270 -12.35 -7.86 3.16
CA MET A 270 -13.37 -7.84 4.20
C MET A 270 -14.35 -9.00 4.02
N LEU A 271 -14.92 -9.13 2.82
CA LEU A 271 -15.97 -10.11 2.58
C LEU A 271 -15.43 -11.54 2.63
N SER A 272 -14.26 -11.83 2.03
CA SER A 272 -13.66 -13.16 2.15
C SER A 272 -13.31 -13.50 3.60
N THR A 273 -12.81 -12.55 4.38
CA THR A 273 -12.47 -12.78 5.80
C THR A 273 -13.71 -13.13 6.61
N LEU A 274 -14.81 -12.39 6.45
CA LEU A 274 -16.07 -12.67 7.15
C LEU A 274 -16.63 -14.03 6.76
N LEU A 275 -16.70 -14.34 5.45
CA LEU A 275 -17.20 -15.63 4.97
C LEU A 275 -16.34 -16.81 5.46
N GLN A 276 -15.01 -16.67 5.45
CA GLN A 276 -14.09 -17.69 5.97
C GLN A 276 -14.18 -17.85 7.49
N SER A 277 -14.67 -16.83 8.20
CA SER A 277 -14.90 -16.86 9.65
C SER A 277 -16.23 -17.51 10.04
N GLY A 278 -17.02 -17.98 9.07
CA GLY A 278 -18.25 -18.73 9.30
C GLY A 278 -19.54 -17.92 9.17
N PHE A 279 -19.46 -16.65 8.78
CA PHE A 279 -20.65 -15.85 8.45
C PHE A 279 -21.25 -16.32 7.13
N THR A 280 -22.58 -16.38 7.05
CA THR A 280 -23.31 -16.66 5.81
C THR A 280 -23.66 -15.36 5.08
N THR A 281 -24.03 -15.44 3.80
CA THR A 281 -24.53 -14.27 3.06
C THR A 281 -25.81 -13.68 3.68
N ALA A 282 -26.61 -14.51 4.36
CA ALA A 282 -27.78 -14.04 5.11
C ALA A 282 -27.39 -13.22 6.34
N ASP A 283 -26.37 -13.65 7.08
CA ASP A 283 -25.83 -12.92 8.25
C ASP A 283 -25.28 -11.54 7.85
N LEU A 284 -24.70 -11.45 6.66
CA LEU A 284 -24.02 -10.25 6.15
C LEU A 284 -24.92 -9.30 5.34
N GLY A 285 -26.19 -9.68 5.13
CA GLY A 285 -27.09 -8.99 4.20
C GLY A 285 -26.96 -9.53 2.76
N GLY A 286 -27.95 -10.31 2.33
CA GLY A 286 -27.93 -10.99 1.04
C GLY A 286 -27.83 -10.05 -0.16
N ASP A 287 -28.56 -8.94 -0.13
CA ASP A 287 -28.52 -7.94 -1.20
C ASP A 287 -27.17 -7.20 -1.22
N GLN A 288 -26.64 -6.87 -0.05
CA GLN A 288 -25.37 -6.15 0.09
C GLN A 288 -24.18 -7.01 -0.37
N THR A 289 -24.16 -8.29 0.01
CA THR A 289 -23.16 -9.25 -0.48
C THR A 289 -23.29 -9.49 -2.00
N THR A 290 -24.50 -9.42 -2.54
CA THR A 290 -24.73 -9.49 -3.99
C THR A 290 -24.13 -8.28 -4.72
N VAL A 291 -24.35 -7.06 -4.21
CA VAL A 291 -23.77 -5.83 -4.77
C VAL A 291 -22.24 -5.91 -4.81
N ILE A 292 -21.60 -6.33 -3.71
CA ILE A 292 -20.14 -6.49 -3.67
C ILE A 292 -19.67 -7.56 -4.66
N GLY A 293 -20.37 -8.71 -4.71
CA GLY A 293 -20.04 -9.80 -5.64
C GLY A 293 -20.14 -9.37 -7.12
N GLU A 294 -21.19 -8.65 -7.49
CA GLU A 294 -21.36 -8.10 -8.84
C GLU A 294 -20.27 -7.10 -9.20
N TYR A 295 -19.86 -6.26 -8.25
CA TYR A 295 -18.77 -5.31 -8.44
C TYR A 295 -17.43 -6.01 -8.71
N LEU A 296 -17.07 -7.01 -7.90
CA LEU A 296 -15.83 -7.79 -8.07
C LEU A 296 -15.82 -8.58 -9.38
N GLU A 297 -16.94 -9.21 -9.74
CA GLU A 297 -17.10 -9.96 -10.99
C GLU A 297 -16.96 -9.04 -12.21
N LYS A 298 -17.60 -7.86 -12.16
CA LYS A 298 -17.46 -6.84 -13.21
C LYS A 298 -16.02 -6.36 -13.33
N ALA A 299 -15.35 -6.06 -12.21
CA ALA A 299 -13.97 -5.57 -12.19
C ALA A 299 -13.00 -6.58 -12.82
N LEU A 300 -13.11 -7.86 -12.46
CA LEU A 300 -12.32 -8.93 -13.05
C LEU A 300 -12.61 -9.09 -14.55
N THR A 301 -13.88 -9.06 -14.94
CA THR A 301 -14.29 -9.24 -16.35
C THR A 301 -13.80 -8.07 -17.22
N SER A 302 -13.95 -6.83 -16.76
CA SER A 302 -13.49 -5.63 -17.49
C SER A 302 -11.96 -5.52 -17.54
N SER A 303 -11.26 -6.13 -16.59
CA SER A 303 -9.79 -6.07 -16.46
C SER A 303 -9.10 -7.34 -16.96
N ASN A 304 -9.75 -8.09 -17.86
CA ASN A 304 -9.20 -9.29 -18.50
C ASN A 304 -8.70 -10.35 -17.48
N GLY A 305 -9.44 -10.51 -16.38
CA GLY A 305 -9.26 -11.57 -15.39
C GLY A 305 -8.23 -11.31 -14.29
N THR A 306 -7.67 -10.11 -14.21
CA THR A 306 -6.76 -9.70 -13.13
C THR A 306 -7.10 -8.30 -12.64
N VAL A 307 -6.97 -8.04 -11.35
CA VAL A 307 -7.29 -6.75 -10.72
C VAL A 307 -6.18 -6.31 -9.77
N GLY A 308 -6.07 -5.00 -9.54
CA GLY A 308 -5.29 -4.42 -8.45
C GLY A 308 -6.18 -4.04 -7.26
N PHE A 309 -5.66 -3.24 -6.33
CA PHE A 309 -6.38 -2.79 -5.14
C PHE A 309 -7.52 -1.79 -5.42
N THR A 310 -7.53 -1.18 -6.60
CA THR A 310 -8.60 -0.31 -7.12
C THR A 310 -8.71 -0.47 -8.64
N LEU A 311 -9.83 -0.07 -9.24
CA LEU A 311 -10.03 -0.10 -10.69
C LEU A 311 -8.99 0.76 -11.42
N GLY A 312 -8.31 0.17 -12.41
CA GLY A 312 -7.29 0.85 -13.20
C GLY A 312 -5.90 0.87 -12.58
N ALA A 313 -5.74 0.42 -11.33
CA ALA A 313 -4.44 0.12 -10.77
C ALA A 313 -3.80 -1.08 -11.50
N ILE A 314 -2.47 -1.18 -11.42
CA ILE A 314 -1.73 -2.30 -11.97
C ILE A 314 -2.18 -3.58 -11.27
N PRO A 315 -2.59 -4.62 -12.02
CA PRO A 315 -3.02 -5.86 -11.42
C PRO A 315 -1.90 -6.57 -10.67
N ASP A 316 -2.26 -7.21 -9.57
CA ASP A 316 -1.37 -8.05 -8.78
C ASP A 316 -2.02 -9.38 -8.41
N ALA A 317 -1.20 -10.36 -8.07
CA ALA A 317 -1.66 -11.70 -7.73
C ALA A 317 -2.51 -11.71 -6.46
N ASP A 318 -2.27 -10.82 -5.51
CA ASP A 318 -2.90 -10.85 -4.20
C ASP A 318 -4.38 -10.39 -4.29
N ASN A 319 -4.59 -9.21 -4.89
CA ASN A 319 -5.92 -8.66 -5.16
C ASN A 319 -6.72 -9.54 -6.11
N THR A 320 -6.07 -10.08 -7.14
CA THR A 320 -6.73 -11.01 -8.05
C THR A 320 -7.17 -12.28 -7.32
N ALA A 321 -6.30 -12.87 -6.49
CA ALA A 321 -6.62 -14.09 -5.73
C ALA A 321 -7.77 -13.87 -4.75
N LYS A 322 -7.75 -12.76 -4.01
CA LYS A 322 -8.81 -12.42 -3.05
C LYS A 322 -10.15 -12.14 -3.72
N ALA A 323 -10.15 -11.47 -4.88
CA ALA A 323 -11.37 -11.29 -5.65
C ALA A 323 -11.96 -12.63 -6.11
N ILE A 324 -11.14 -13.52 -6.68
CA ILE A 324 -11.56 -14.88 -7.11
C ILE A 324 -12.07 -15.72 -5.94
N LEU A 325 -11.35 -15.70 -4.81
CA LEU A 325 -11.74 -16.39 -3.59
C LEU A 325 -13.10 -15.89 -3.10
N THR A 326 -13.31 -14.58 -3.05
CA THR A 326 -14.58 -13.98 -2.61
C THR A 326 -15.74 -14.44 -3.48
N LEU A 327 -15.59 -14.41 -4.80
CA LEU A 327 -16.62 -14.87 -5.74
C LEU A 327 -16.91 -16.37 -5.59
N SER A 328 -15.88 -17.17 -5.33
CA SER A 328 -16.03 -18.61 -5.06
C SER A 328 -16.78 -18.87 -3.75
N LEU A 329 -16.51 -18.11 -2.69
CA LEU A 329 -17.21 -18.20 -1.40
C LEU A 329 -18.67 -17.75 -1.49
N LEU A 330 -18.97 -16.79 -2.38
CA LEU A 330 -20.33 -16.37 -2.70
C LEU A 330 -21.08 -17.34 -3.63
N ASN A 331 -20.44 -18.42 -4.08
CA ASN A 331 -20.97 -19.37 -5.07
C ASN A 331 -21.39 -18.72 -6.41
N ARG A 332 -20.74 -17.62 -6.80
CA ARG A 332 -20.96 -16.98 -8.11
C ARG A 332 -20.22 -17.74 -9.21
N GLU A 333 -20.64 -17.62 -10.47
CA GLU A 333 -20.11 -18.43 -11.58
C GLU A 333 -18.67 -18.06 -12.02
N TYR A 334 -18.11 -16.96 -11.50
CA TYR A 334 -16.75 -16.54 -11.80
C TYR A 334 -15.72 -17.45 -11.10
N HIS A 335 -15.06 -18.31 -11.88
CA HIS A 335 -14.10 -19.31 -11.36
C HIS A 335 -12.87 -19.51 -12.26
N ASP A 336 -12.54 -18.55 -13.14
CA ASP A 336 -11.41 -18.71 -14.05
C ASP A 336 -10.12 -18.04 -13.52
N PRO A 337 -9.20 -18.78 -12.89
CA PRO A 337 -7.91 -18.24 -12.46
C PRO A 337 -6.88 -18.16 -13.60
N SER A 338 -7.23 -18.54 -14.84
CA SER A 338 -6.23 -18.76 -15.91
C SER A 338 -5.36 -17.53 -16.13
N ARG A 339 -5.96 -16.33 -16.12
CA ARG A 339 -5.24 -15.06 -16.30
C ARG A 339 -4.29 -14.77 -15.14
N MET A 340 -4.73 -14.95 -13.90
CA MET A 340 -3.86 -14.86 -12.72
C MET A 340 -2.68 -15.82 -12.82
N ILE A 341 -2.92 -17.08 -13.20
CA ILE A 341 -1.87 -18.09 -13.36
C ILE A 341 -0.88 -17.67 -14.44
N THR A 342 -1.35 -17.31 -15.63
CA THR A 342 -0.47 -16.94 -16.75
C THR A 342 0.34 -15.68 -16.48
N SER A 343 -0.19 -14.74 -15.69
CA SER A 343 0.46 -13.46 -15.42
C SER A 343 1.47 -13.52 -14.29
N PHE A 344 1.25 -14.37 -13.28
CA PHE A 344 1.98 -14.30 -12.01
C PHE A 344 2.71 -15.58 -11.61
N PHE A 345 2.43 -16.73 -12.25
CA PHE A 345 3.13 -17.98 -11.93
C PHE A 345 4.45 -18.10 -12.70
N ASN A 346 5.57 -18.19 -11.98
CA ASN A 346 6.90 -18.33 -12.61
C ASN A 346 7.38 -19.78 -12.75
N GLY A 347 6.52 -20.77 -12.44
CA GLY A 347 6.85 -22.19 -12.42
C GLY A 347 7.13 -22.77 -11.03
N SER A 348 7.51 -21.94 -10.07
CA SER A 348 7.82 -22.35 -8.68
C SER A 348 6.91 -21.69 -7.65
N TYR A 349 6.61 -20.40 -7.80
CA TYR A 349 5.74 -19.64 -6.91
C TYR A 349 4.99 -18.56 -7.70
N PHE A 350 4.15 -17.79 -7.00
CA PHE A 350 3.42 -16.67 -7.57
C PHE A 350 4.09 -15.35 -7.18
N GLN A 351 4.49 -14.56 -8.18
CA GLN A 351 4.98 -13.21 -7.98
C GLN A 351 3.80 -12.28 -7.71
N THR A 352 3.94 -11.28 -6.83
CA THR A 352 2.88 -10.27 -6.62
C THR A 352 2.66 -9.47 -7.90
N TYR A 353 3.76 -9.00 -8.51
CA TYR A 353 3.77 -8.34 -9.82
C TYR A 353 4.70 -9.10 -10.79
N PRO A 354 4.44 -9.10 -12.11
CA PRO A 354 5.20 -9.94 -13.06
C PRO A 354 6.71 -9.63 -13.10
N SER A 355 7.11 -8.39 -12.80
CA SER A 355 8.50 -7.92 -12.82
C SER A 355 9.15 -7.87 -11.44
N GLU A 356 8.52 -8.46 -10.43
CA GLU A 356 9.00 -8.43 -9.05
C GLU A 356 10.18 -9.40 -8.85
N GLN A 357 11.26 -8.91 -8.21
CA GLN A 357 12.47 -9.70 -7.93
C GLN A 357 12.33 -10.56 -6.67
N ASN A 358 11.79 -10.00 -5.58
CA ASN A 358 11.68 -10.69 -4.30
C ASN A 358 10.33 -11.42 -4.18
N PRO A 359 10.31 -12.71 -3.82
CA PRO A 359 9.08 -13.46 -3.68
C PRO A 359 8.23 -12.91 -2.52
N SER A 360 6.91 -12.98 -2.68
CA SER A 360 5.95 -12.70 -1.60
C SER A 360 5.35 -14.01 -1.05
N PHE A 361 5.54 -14.22 0.25
CA PHE A 361 4.94 -15.31 0.98
C PHE A 361 3.42 -15.13 1.07
N SER A 362 2.98 -13.89 1.34
CA SER A 362 1.57 -13.51 1.48
C SER A 362 0.77 -13.72 0.19
N ALA A 363 1.28 -13.23 -0.95
CA ALA A 363 0.61 -13.37 -2.23
C ALA A 363 0.48 -14.85 -2.64
N THR A 364 1.55 -15.64 -2.47
CA THR A 364 1.48 -17.09 -2.76
C THR A 364 0.48 -17.81 -1.85
N CYS A 365 0.37 -17.42 -0.57
CA CYS A 365 -0.67 -17.97 0.32
C CYS A 365 -2.07 -17.67 -0.19
N ASN A 366 -2.36 -16.42 -0.55
CA ASN A 366 -3.69 -16.03 -1.01
C ASN A 366 -4.06 -16.68 -2.33
N VAL A 367 -3.11 -16.81 -3.27
CA VAL A 367 -3.31 -17.59 -4.50
C VAL A 367 -3.63 -19.06 -4.19
N LEU A 368 -2.85 -19.70 -3.32
CA LEU A 368 -3.11 -21.10 -2.93
C LEU A 368 -4.52 -21.26 -2.34
N ILE A 369 -4.92 -20.37 -1.43
CA ILE A 369 -6.26 -20.39 -0.84
C ILE A 369 -7.32 -20.25 -1.94
N ALA A 370 -7.16 -19.31 -2.87
CA ALA A 370 -8.10 -19.12 -3.98
C ALA A 370 -8.23 -20.39 -4.84
N LEU A 371 -7.11 -21.01 -5.25
CA LEU A 371 -7.09 -22.22 -6.06
C LEU A 371 -7.78 -23.42 -5.37
N LEU A 372 -7.61 -23.56 -4.05
CA LEU A 372 -8.25 -24.63 -3.26
C LEU A 372 -9.77 -24.45 -3.08
N HIS A 373 -10.30 -23.27 -3.37
CA HIS A 373 -11.75 -22.96 -3.33
C HIS A 373 -12.43 -23.07 -4.69
N LEU A 374 -11.70 -23.36 -5.76
CA LEU A 374 -12.28 -23.59 -7.09
C LEU A 374 -13.06 -24.91 -7.15
N LYS A 375 -14.02 -24.99 -8.08
CA LYS A 375 -14.81 -26.22 -8.30
C LYS A 375 -13.99 -27.36 -8.89
N ASP A 376 -13.09 -27.05 -9.83
CA ASP A 376 -12.17 -28.01 -10.48
C ASP A 376 -10.72 -27.74 -10.04
N VAL A 377 -10.40 -28.21 -8.83
CA VAL A 377 -9.06 -28.07 -8.24
C VAL A 377 -8.03 -28.90 -9.02
N THR A 378 -8.45 -30.05 -9.58
CA THR A 378 -7.58 -31.00 -10.29
C THR A 378 -6.91 -30.40 -11.52
N ARG A 379 -7.56 -29.44 -12.18
CA ARG A 379 -7.00 -28.72 -13.32
C ARG A 379 -5.72 -27.93 -12.98
N TYR A 380 -5.53 -27.56 -11.72
CA TYR A 380 -4.43 -26.70 -11.27
C TYR A 380 -3.47 -27.41 -10.29
N GLU A 381 -3.41 -28.75 -10.35
CA GLU A 381 -2.62 -29.57 -9.41
C GLU A 381 -1.14 -29.17 -9.38
N ILE A 382 -0.56 -28.81 -10.53
CA ILE A 382 0.86 -28.41 -10.65
C ILE A 382 1.09 -27.11 -9.91
N GLN A 383 0.26 -26.09 -10.17
CA GLN A 383 0.37 -24.77 -9.54
C GLN A 383 0.16 -24.85 -8.03
N ILE A 384 -0.81 -25.66 -7.59
CA ILE A 384 -1.08 -25.91 -6.17
C ILE A 384 0.11 -26.58 -5.50
N ALA A 385 0.67 -27.64 -6.11
CA ALA A 385 1.83 -28.33 -5.57
C ALA A 385 3.04 -27.41 -5.46
N SER A 386 3.35 -26.63 -6.50
CA SER A 386 4.45 -25.66 -6.49
C SER A 386 4.27 -24.60 -5.39
N ALA A 387 3.05 -24.04 -5.24
CA ALA A 387 2.76 -23.08 -4.18
C ALA A 387 2.94 -23.69 -2.78
N VAL A 388 2.47 -24.92 -2.56
CA VAL A 388 2.67 -25.63 -1.28
C VAL A 388 4.15 -25.87 -1.01
N ASP A 389 4.90 -26.37 -2.00
CA ASP A 389 6.34 -26.64 -1.86
C ASP A 389 7.12 -25.37 -1.51
N PHE A 390 6.81 -24.26 -2.18
CA PHE A 390 7.39 -22.95 -1.88
C PHE A 390 7.08 -22.52 -0.44
N LEU A 391 5.80 -22.52 -0.04
CA LEU A 391 5.38 -22.09 1.29
C LEU A 391 5.97 -22.96 2.41
N CYS A 392 6.01 -24.28 2.21
CA CYS A 392 6.63 -25.22 3.15
C CYS A 392 8.14 -25.00 3.25
N SER A 393 8.81 -24.65 2.15
CA SER A 393 10.23 -24.31 2.14
C SER A 393 10.50 -23.02 2.92
N CYS A 394 9.73 -21.96 2.69
CA CYS A 394 9.80 -20.71 3.46
C CYS A 394 9.55 -20.92 4.95
N TRP A 395 8.55 -21.74 5.31
CA TRP A 395 8.27 -22.10 6.70
C TRP A 395 9.46 -22.82 7.34
N SER A 396 10.02 -23.81 6.65
CA SER A 396 11.12 -24.64 7.15
C SER A 396 12.44 -23.86 7.29
N SER A 397 12.69 -22.89 6.43
CA SER A 397 13.86 -22.01 6.51
C SER A 397 13.68 -20.84 7.48
N GLY A 398 12.47 -20.63 8.01
CA GLY A 398 12.13 -19.46 8.84
C GLY A 398 12.02 -18.15 8.04
N SER A 399 11.99 -18.21 6.70
CA SER A 399 11.94 -17.06 5.77
C SER A 399 10.49 -16.63 5.46
N MET A 400 9.67 -16.47 6.49
CA MET A 400 8.28 -15.99 6.36
C MET A 400 8.17 -14.45 6.38
N ARG A 401 9.24 -13.74 6.04
CA ARG A 401 9.16 -12.28 5.91
C ARG A 401 8.41 -11.96 4.64
N ASP A 402 7.59 -10.93 4.70
CA ASP A 402 6.86 -10.44 3.55
C ASP A 402 6.96 -8.92 3.53
N LYS A 403 7.44 -8.38 2.42
CA LYS A 403 7.67 -6.93 2.27
C LYS A 403 6.39 -6.09 2.32
N TRP A 404 5.22 -6.71 2.20
CA TRP A 404 3.93 -6.04 2.31
C TRP A 404 3.41 -5.99 3.77
N THR A 405 4.10 -6.61 4.73
CA THR A 405 3.68 -6.62 6.14
C THR A 405 4.84 -6.47 7.11
N SER A 406 4.76 -5.50 8.02
CA SER A 406 5.79 -5.26 9.04
C SER A 406 5.64 -6.15 10.30
N SER A 407 4.66 -7.05 10.35
CA SER A 407 4.30 -7.69 11.61
C SER A 407 5.39 -8.61 12.18
N PRO A 408 5.71 -8.46 13.49
CA PRO A 408 6.78 -9.22 14.11
C PRO A 408 6.43 -10.71 14.17
N LYS A 409 7.40 -11.55 13.80
CA LYS A 409 7.35 -12.99 14.01
C LYS A 409 7.08 -13.30 15.47
N SER A 410 6.28 -14.32 15.74
CA SER A 410 6.41 -15.08 16.99
C SER A 410 6.29 -16.58 16.69
N PRO A 411 7.42 -17.30 16.57
CA PRO A 411 7.47 -18.68 16.96
C PRO A 411 7.64 -18.72 18.48
N GLN A 412 6.62 -19.25 19.18
CA GLN A 412 6.53 -19.49 20.63
C GLN A 412 6.19 -18.28 21.52
N GLY A 413 5.13 -18.43 22.32
CA GLY A 413 4.97 -17.71 23.59
C GLY A 413 4.03 -16.51 23.60
N SER A 414 2.75 -16.77 23.85
CA SER A 414 1.80 -15.91 24.59
C SER A 414 2.08 -14.40 24.69
N SER A 415 1.61 -13.64 23.71
CA SER A 415 1.10 -12.28 23.93
C SER A 415 0.08 -11.96 22.85
N LYS A 416 -1.13 -11.52 23.26
CA LYS A 416 -2.24 -11.22 22.35
C LYS A 416 -1.80 -10.15 21.32
N PRO A 417 -1.94 -10.37 20.01
CA PRO A 417 -1.70 -9.33 19.02
C PRO A 417 -2.83 -8.30 19.10
N LYS A 418 -2.46 -7.02 19.28
CA LYS A 418 -3.33 -5.90 18.90
C LYS A 418 -3.10 -5.68 17.41
N ALA A 419 -4.14 -5.84 16.62
CA ALA A 419 -4.10 -5.61 15.18
C ALA A 419 -3.84 -4.11 14.92
N LYS A 420 -2.69 -3.80 14.33
CA LYS A 420 -2.59 -2.66 13.42
C LYS A 420 -3.18 -3.13 12.09
N THR A 421 -4.13 -2.38 11.55
CA THR A 421 -4.59 -2.54 10.17
C THR A 421 -3.51 -2.01 9.23
N GLU A 422 -2.41 -2.76 9.15
CA GLU A 422 -1.67 -2.89 7.90
C GLU A 422 -2.32 -4.06 7.15
N ALA A 423 -2.80 -3.75 5.97
CA ALA A 423 -3.43 -4.66 5.03
C ALA A 423 -2.49 -5.81 4.64
N GLY A 424 -2.40 -6.88 5.44
CA GLY A 424 -1.74 -8.11 5.02
C GLY A 424 -1.93 -9.30 5.97
N PRO A 425 -1.61 -10.53 5.51
CA PRO A 425 -2.30 -11.74 5.94
C PRO A 425 -1.62 -12.43 7.13
N ILE A 426 -2.13 -12.17 8.34
CA ILE A 426 -1.76 -12.94 9.54
C ILE A 426 -2.83 -13.99 9.90
N ALA A 427 -3.91 -14.10 9.14
CA ALA A 427 -4.99 -15.03 9.45
C ALA A 427 -4.79 -16.47 8.94
N VAL A 428 -3.71 -16.79 8.21
CA VAL A 428 -3.50 -18.14 7.63
C VAL A 428 -2.90 -19.12 8.65
N ALA A 429 -2.18 -18.66 9.68
CA ALA A 429 -1.50 -19.55 10.63
C ALA A 429 -2.41 -20.22 11.67
N ASN A 430 -3.67 -19.79 11.83
CA ASN A 430 -4.58 -20.32 12.86
C ASN A 430 -5.72 -21.22 12.34
N GLN A 431 -5.77 -21.54 11.04
CA GLN A 431 -6.81 -22.42 10.47
C GLN A 431 -6.33 -23.88 10.36
N GLN A 432 -5.94 -24.48 11.49
CA GLN A 432 -5.45 -25.87 11.52
C GLN A 432 -6.49 -27.02 11.48
N PRO A 433 -7.84 -26.87 11.54
CA PRO A 433 -8.69 -28.07 11.47
C PRO A 433 -9.28 -28.44 10.10
N THR A 434 -9.14 -27.65 9.01
CA THR A 434 -9.99 -27.86 7.81
C THR A 434 -9.26 -28.25 6.51
N LEU A 435 -7.93 -28.20 6.44
CA LEU A 435 -7.20 -28.55 5.20
C LEU A 435 -7.06 -30.06 4.96
N SER A 436 -7.23 -30.92 5.96
CA SER A 436 -7.01 -32.37 5.81
C SER A 436 -8.06 -33.08 4.95
N SER A 437 -9.23 -32.47 4.70
CA SER A 437 -10.35 -33.14 4.02
C SER A 437 -10.42 -32.91 2.51
N ARG A 438 -9.48 -32.18 1.91
CA ARG A 438 -9.47 -31.87 0.46
C ARG A 438 -8.19 -32.31 -0.27
N PHE A 439 -7.26 -32.98 0.40
CA PHE A 439 -6.10 -33.56 -0.27
C PHE A 439 -6.49 -34.86 -1.00
N PRO A 440 -6.20 -35.01 -2.31
CA PRO A 440 -6.23 -36.32 -2.93
C PRO A 440 -5.20 -37.23 -2.24
N HIS A 441 -5.67 -38.33 -1.66
CA HIS A 441 -4.91 -39.30 -0.87
C HIS A 441 -3.73 -39.98 -1.60
N SER A 442 -3.42 -39.60 -2.85
CA SER A 442 -2.40 -40.25 -3.69
C SER A 442 -0.99 -39.64 -3.61
N TYR A 443 -0.76 -38.51 -2.92
CA TYR A 443 0.58 -37.88 -2.89
C TYR A 443 1.33 -37.93 -1.54
N LEU A 444 0.68 -38.28 -0.43
CA LEU A 444 1.31 -38.32 0.90
C LEU A 444 2.02 -39.65 1.25
N ARG A 445 2.28 -40.52 0.27
CA ARG A 445 2.91 -41.84 0.53
C ARG A 445 4.37 -41.98 0.13
N ASN A 446 4.99 -40.98 -0.47
CA ASN A 446 6.42 -41.01 -0.79
C ASN A 446 7.01 -39.60 -0.71
N ARG A 447 7.26 -39.09 0.51
CA ARG A 447 8.32 -38.15 0.86
C ARG A 447 8.36 -37.96 2.38
#